data_AF-A0A934UAT6-F1
#
_entry.id   AF-A0A934UAT6-F1
#
_cell.length_a   1.000
_cell.length_b   1.000
_cell.length_c   1.000
_cell.angle_alpha   90.00
_cell.angle_beta   90.00
_cell.angle_gamma   90.00
#
_symmetry.space_group_name_H-M   'P 1'
#
loop_
_entity.id
_entity.type
_entity.pdbx_description
1 polymer ?
#
loop_
_entity_poly.entity_id
_entity_poly.type
_entity_poly.pdbx_seq_one_letter_code
_entity_poly.pdbx_strand_id
1 'polypeptide(L)'
;MLIAVSSVRENVSVASSTDSRIWSEATTIYRPTQPWELIQLGNCGAPIETANGWLVLTHGVGPVRTYGNGAILLDLDDPTVVIGSLREPLLTPADDERDGYVPNVVYSCGSMIHNDTLVLPYGCSDSAVRFAFVDVPTLLERLQQHRW
;
A
#
# COMPACT_ATOMS: atom_id res chain seq x y z
N MET A 1 0.53 -10.51 -19.75
CA MET A 1 0.20 -9.09 -19.51
C MET A 1 0.87 -8.70 -18.21
N LEU A 2 1.83 -7.78 -18.23
CA LEU A 2 2.37 -7.20 -17.00
C LEU A 2 1.43 -6.11 -16.51
N ILE A 3 1.22 -6.06 -15.21
CA ILE A 3 0.32 -5.13 -14.53
C ILE A 3 1.19 -4.36 -13.55
N ALA A 4 1.34 -3.06 -13.79
CA ALA A 4 2.05 -2.18 -12.90
C ALA A 4 1.03 -1.36 -12.11
N VAL A 5 1.15 -1.41 -10.79
CA VAL A 5 0.48 -0.47 -9.90
C VAL A 5 1.39 0.73 -9.74
N SER A 6 0.87 1.93 -10.01
CA SER A 6 1.61 3.18 -9.94
C SER A 6 0.78 4.28 -9.27
N SER A 7 1.49 5.26 -8.73
CA SER A 7 0.88 6.44 -8.11
C SER A 7 0.78 7.56 -9.14
N VAL A 8 -0.42 7.88 -9.60
CA VAL A 8 -0.67 8.94 -10.59
C VAL A 8 -1.62 9.96 -9.99
N ARG A 9 -1.17 11.22 -9.90
CA ARG A 9 -1.93 12.32 -9.30
C ARG A 9 -2.52 11.95 -7.94
N GLU A 10 -1.68 11.43 -7.04
CA GLU A 10 -2.07 11.08 -5.66
C GLU A 10 -3.09 9.92 -5.55
N ASN A 11 -3.24 9.11 -6.61
CA ASN A 11 -4.12 7.93 -6.61
C ASN A 11 -3.35 6.67 -7.02
N VAL A 12 -3.89 5.51 -6.65
CA VAL A 12 -3.37 4.22 -7.12
C VAL A 12 -4.03 3.87 -8.45
N SER A 13 -3.20 3.61 -9.45
CA SER A 13 -3.62 3.31 -10.82
C SER A 13 -2.93 2.06 -11.35
N VAL A 14 -3.57 1.39 -12.29
CA VAL A 14 -3.05 0.21 -12.98
C VAL A 14 -2.80 0.54 -14.45
N ALA A 15 -1.64 0.15 -14.95
CA ALA A 15 -1.33 0.13 -16.38
C ALA A 15 -0.93 -1.29 -16.80
N SER A 16 -1.21 -1.64 -18.05
CA SER A 16 -0.90 -2.96 -18.61
C SER A 16 0.09 -2.86 -19.76
N SER A 17 0.91 -3.90 -19.94
CA SER A 17 1.81 -4.03 -21.08
C SER A 17 1.94 -5.49 -21.52
N THR A 18 2.13 -5.72 -22.82
CA THR A 18 2.43 -7.03 -23.40
C THR A 18 3.93 -7.28 -23.57
N ASP A 19 4.75 -6.22 -23.56
CA ASP A 19 6.19 -6.26 -23.86
C ASP A 19 7.08 -5.54 -22.83
N SER A 20 6.48 -5.01 -21.75
CA SER A 20 7.11 -4.18 -20.70
C SER A 20 7.67 -2.83 -21.19
N ARG A 21 7.51 -2.48 -22.46
CA ARG A 21 8.06 -1.26 -23.07
C ARG A 21 6.98 -0.23 -23.33
N ILE A 22 5.86 -0.67 -23.89
CA ILE A 22 4.72 0.19 -24.19
C ILE A 22 3.62 -0.15 -23.19
N TRP A 23 3.21 0.86 -22.44
CA TRP A 23 2.18 0.73 -21.42
C TRP A 23 0.89 1.37 -21.90
N SER A 24 -0.24 0.75 -21.53
CA SER A 24 -1.56 1.35 -21.71
C SER A 24 -1.68 2.66 -20.92
N GLU A 25 -2.71 3.43 -21.21
CA GLU A 25 -3.11 4.50 -20.31
C GLU A 25 -3.40 3.91 -18.92
N ALA A 26 -2.93 4.60 -17.89
CA ALA A 26 -3.12 4.17 -16.51
C ALA A 26 -4.55 4.45 -16.08
N THR A 27 -5.24 3.42 -15.60
CA THR A 27 -6.60 3.52 -15.07
C THR A 27 -6.53 3.66 -13.56
N THR A 28 -7.13 4.71 -12.99
CA THR A 28 -7.21 4.88 -11.54
C THR A 28 -8.18 3.88 -10.93
N ILE A 29 -7.67 3.04 -10.04
CA ILE A 29 -8.43 1.95 -9.39
C ILE A 29 -8.78 2.27 -7.93
N TYR A 30 -7.99 3.11 -7.27
CA TYR A 30 -8.22 3.48 -5.88
C TYR A 30 -7.83 4.94 -5.63
N ARG A 31 -8.73 5.66 -4.96
CA ARG A 31 -8.59 7.08 -4.60
C ARG A 31 -8.63 7.19 -3.08
N PRO A 32 -8.16 8.31 -2.49
CA PRO A 32 -8.30 8.55 -1.06
C PRO A 32 -9.76 8.45 -0.59
N THR A 33 -10.01 7.65 0.43
CA THR A 33 -11.33 7.45 1.05
C THR A 33 -11.31 7.75 2.55
N GLN A 34 -10.13 7.76 3.15
CA GLN A 34 -9.95 7.98 4.58
C GLN A 34 -9.19 9.29 4.87
N PRO A 35 -9.42 9.92 6.04
CA PRO A 35 -8.71 11.15 6.41
C PRO A 35 -7.18 11.00 6.43
N TRP A 36 -6.67 9.81 6.76
CA TRP A 36 -5.23 9.55 6.88
C TRP A 36 -4.50 9.42 5.53
N GLU A 37 -5.23 9.27 4.43
CA GLU A 37 -4.70 9.15 3.06
C GLU A 37 -5.15 10.31 2.15
N LEU A 38 -5.82 11.33 2.71
CA LEU A 38 -6.53 12.36 1.96
C LEU A 38 -5.62 13.27 1.12
N ILE A 39 -4.40 13.55 1.57
CA ILE A 39 -3.49 14.49 0.90
C ILE A 39 -2.77 13.81 -0.25
N GLN A 40 -2.29 12.59 -0.03
CA GLN A 40 -1.58 11.83 -1.03
C GLN A 40 -1.72 10.34 -0.73
N LEU A 41 -1.90 9.55 -1.78
CA LEU A 41 -1.96 8.11 -1.72
C LEU A 41 -1.10 7.52 -2.84
N GLY A 42 -0.45 6.40 -2.54
CA GLY A 42 0.36 5.69 -3.52
C GLY A 42 0.71 4.27 -3.14
N ASN A 43 1.34 3.54 -4.05
CA ASN A 43 1.71 2.14 -3.86
C ASN A 43 3.10 1.97 -3.22
N CYS A 44 3.24 0.93 -2.41
CA CYS A 44 4.47 0.58 -1.70
C CYS A 44 5.09 -0.71 -2.25
N GLY A 45 5.49 -0.66 -3.52
CA GLY A 45 6.12 -1.79 -4.21
C GLY A 45 5.15 -2.64 -5.04
N ALA A 46 5.57 -3.86 -5.34
CA ALA A 46 4.82 -4.80 -6.16
C ALA A 46 3.65 -5.43 -5.37
N PRO A 47 2.50 -5.68 -6.02
CA PRO A 47 1.43 -6.50 -5.46
C PRO A 47 1.92 -7.91 -5.10
N ILE A 48 1.41 -8.47 -4.01
CA ILE A 48 1.71 -9.83 -3.56
C ILE A 48 0.48 -10.70 -3.81
N GLU A 49 0.64 -11.78 -4.57
CA GLU A 49 -0.43 -12.75 -4.81
C GLU A 49 -0.77 -13.50 -3.53
N THR A 50 -2.06 -13.61 -3.21
CA THR A 50 -2.58 -14.42 -2.10
C THR A 50 -3.79 -15.23 -2.59
N ALA A 51 -4.21 -16.23 -1.82
CA ALA A 51 -5.43 -16.99 -2.15
C ALA A 51 -6.72 -16.13 -2.15
N ASN A 52 -6.66 -14.91 -1.63
CA ASN A 52 -7.80 -14.02 -1.47
C ASN A 52 -7.80 -12.83 -2.44
N GLY A 53 -6.74 -12.63 -3.23
CA GLY A 53 -6.55 -11.41 -4.02
C GLY A 53 -5.08 -11.01 -4.14
N TRP A 54 -4.83 -9.96 -4.92
CA TRP A 54 -3.55 -9.27 -4.91
C TRP A 54 -3.50 -8.28 -3.73
N LEU A 55 -2.66 -8.58 -2.74
CA LEU A 55 -2.38 -7.67 -1.64
C LEU A 55 -1.46 -6.55 -2.13
N VAL A 56 -1.93 -5.31 -2.05
CA VAL A 56 -1.15 -4.13 -2.42
C VAL A 56 -0.96 -3.26 -1.20
N LEU A 57 0.28 -3.10 -0.76
CA LEU A 57 0.61 -2.11 0.26
C LEU A 57 0.56 -0.72 -0.34
N THR A 58 0.05 0.21 0.45
CA THR A 58 -0.06 1.63 0.09
C THR A 58 0.63 2.50 1.13
N HIS A 59 0.94 3.73 0.74
CA HIS A 59 1.19 4.82 1.68
C HIS A 59 0.08 5.86 1.54
N GLY A 60 -0.25 6.51 2.65
CA GLY A 60 -1.20 7.60 2.72
C GLY A 60 -0.61 8.78 3.49
N VAL A 61 -0.96 9.99 3.10
CA VAL A 61 -0.56 11.23 3.77
C VAL A 61 -1.80 11.91 4.34
N GLY A 62 -1.82 12.06 5.66
CA GLY A 62 -2.91 12.68 6.40
C GLY A 62 -2.58 14.09 6.88
N PRO A 63 -3.42 14.64 7.78
CA PRO A 63 -3.18 15.94 8.41
C PRO A 63 -1.77 16.04 9.02
N VAL A 64 -1.23 17.27 9.00
CA VAL A 64 0.13 17.55 9.51
C VAL A 64 1.21 16.75 8.78
N ARG A 65 0.95 16.32 7.53
CA ARG A 65 1.86 15.51 6.70
C ARG A 65 2.33 14.23 7.41
N THR A 66 1.44 13.58 8.14
CA THR A 66 1.73 12.28 8.72
C THR A 66 1.65 11.23 7.61
N TYR A 67 2.76 10.56 7.31
CA TYR A 67 2.79 9.43 6.37
C TYR A 67 2.56 8.14 7.15
N GLY A 68 1.64 7.31 6.66
CA GLY A 68 1.39 5.97 7.17
C GLY A 68 1.33 4.96 6.03
N ASN A 69 1.53 3.68 6.36
CA ASN A 69 1.29 2.59 5.43
C ASN A 69 -0.12 2.03 5.61
N GLY A 70 -0.75 1.62 4.52
CA GLY A 70 -2.00 0.87 4.53
C GLY A 70 -1.94 -0.28 3.54
N ALA A 71 -3.11 -0.85 3.23
CA ALA A 71 -3.23 -1.92 2.26
C ALA A 71 -4.60 -1.89 1.57
N ILE A 72 -4.60 -2.32 0.32
CA ILE A 72 -5.80 -2.68 -0.44
C ILE A 72 -5.66 -4.11 -0.98
N LEU A 73 -6.79 -4.73 -1.30
CA LEU A 73 -6.87 -6.05 -1.89
C LEU A 73 -7.54 -5.92 -3.26
N LEU A 74 -6.87 -6.40 -4.32
CA LEU A 74 -7.42 -6.42 -5.67
C LEU A 74 -7.89 -7.83 -6.05
N ASP A 75 -8.85 -7.93 -6.94
CA ASP A 75 -9.32 -9.21 -7.45
C ASP A 75 -8.22 -9.96 -8.22
N LEU A 76 -8.13 -11.28 -8.04
CA LEU A 76 -7.10 -12.14 -8.64
C LEU A 76 -7.18 -12.16 -10.17
N ASP A 77 -8.41 -12.25 -10.70
CA ASP A 77 -8.69 -12.38 -12.12
C ASP A 77 -8.73 -11.02 -12.81
N ASP A 78 -9.25 -10.00 -12.12
CA ASP A 78 -9.28 -8.61 -12.60
C ASP A 78 -8.69 -7.62 -11.58
N PRO A 79 -7.37 -7.34 -11.63
CA PRO A 79 -6.72 -6.44 -10.69
C PRO A 79 -7.08 -4.96 -10.89
N THR A 80 -8.01 -4.64 -11.81
CA THR A 80 -8.63 -3.31 -11.84
C THR A 80 -9.74 -3.14 -10.80
N VAL A 81 -10.17 -4.24 -10.18
CA VAL A 81 -11.24 -4.26 -9.16
C VAL A 81 -10.64 -4.31 -7.75
N VAL A 82 -10.94 -3.28 -6.94
CA VAL A 82 -10.63 -3.28 -5.51
C VAL A 82 -11.71 -4.04 -4.75
N ILE A 83 -11.32 -5.09 -4.04
CA ILE A 83 -12.24 -5.97 -3.29
C ILE A 83 -12.10 -5.82 -1.76
N GLY A 84 -11.14 -5.02 -1.29
CA GLY A 84 -10.98 -4.67 0.12
C GLY A 84 -9.99 -3.52 0.34
N SER A 85 -10.18 -2.75 1.42
CA SER A 85 -9.26 -1.68 1.84
C SER A 85 -9.27 -1.48 3.35
N LEU A 86 -8.13 -1.09 3.92
CA LEU A 86 -8.05 -0.74 5.33
C LEU A 86 -8.63 0.67 5.58
N ARG A 87 -9.44 0.80 6.63
CA ARG A 87 -9.97 2.11 7.07
C ARG A 87 -8.97 2.90 7.91
N GLU A 88 -8.09 2.19 8.60
CA GLU A 88 -7.04 2.73 9.45
C GLU A 88 -5.68 2.36 8.85
N PRO A 89 -4.65 3.19 9.06
CA PRO A 89 -3.31 2.84 8.63
C PRO A 89 -2.86 1.54 9.31
N LEU A 90 -2.20 0.67 8.54
CA LEU A 90 -1.53 -0.52 9.03
C LEU A 90 -0.34 -0.16 9.93
N LEU A 91 0.38 0.91 9.57
CA LEU A 91 1.52 1.41 10.31
C LEU A 91 1.53 2.94 10.29
N THR A 92 1.80 3.54 11.45
CA THR A 92 2.03 4.97 11.63
C THR A 92 3.33 5.20 12.39
N PRO A 93 3.93 6.39 12.30
CA PRO A 93 5.15 6.69 13.03
C PRO A 93 4.93 6.59 14.55
N ALA A 94 5.73 5.75 15.21
CA ALA A 94 5.81 5.70 16.67
C ALA A 94 6.51 6.96 17.22
N ASP A 95 6.40 7.22 18.53
CA ASP A 95 6.95 8.44 19.13
C ASP A 95 8.47 8.59 18.93
N ASP A 96 9.23 7.49 18.94
CA ASP A 96 10.67 7.46 18.68
C ASP A 96 11.05 7.45 17.19
N GLU A 97 10.05 7.47 16.30
CA GLU A 97 10.22 7.45 14.83
C GLU A 97 9.82 8.79 14.19
N ARG A 98 9.42 9.78 14.99
CA ARG A 98 8.98 11.10 14.50
C ARG A 98 10.11 12.08 14.28
N ASP A 99 11.29 11.79 14.82
CA ASP A 99 12.47 12.64 14.72
C ASP A 99 13.37 12.19 13.57
N GLY A 100 13.75 13.15 12.70
CA GLY A 100 14.68 12.91 11.60
C GLY A 100 14.63 13.99 10.53
N TYR A 101 15.11 13.67 9.33
CA TYR A 101 15.18 14.64 8.23
C TYR A 101 13.79 15.07 7.77
N VAL A 102 12.84 14.13 7.70
CA VAL A 102 11.42 14.41 7.49
C VAL A 102 10.62 13.83 8.65
N PRO A 103 10.09 14.65 9.56
CA PRO A 103 9.36 14.15 10.73
C PRO A 103 8.00 13.54 10.35
N ASN A 104 7.49 12.64 11.20
CA ASN A 104 6.20 11.97 11.04
C ASN A 104 6.08 11.12 9.76
N VAL A 105 7.17 10.45 9.34
CA VAL A 105 7.19 9.61 8.15
C VAL A 105 7.49 8.16 8.46
N VAL A 106 6.57 7.28 8.07
CA VAL A 106 6.88 5.88 7.75
C VAL A 106 6.54 5.61 6.29
N TYR A 107 7.45 4.97 5.57
CA TYR A 107 7.28 4.67 4.15
C TYR A 107 7.92 3.33 3.79
N SER A 108 7.29 2.55 2.91
CA SER A 108 7.85 1.29 2.45
C SER A 108 7.94 1.26 0.92
N CYS A 109 8.97 0.57 0.42
CA CYS A 109 9.19 0.34 -1.01
C CYS A 109 8.89 -1.10 -1.43
N GLY A 110 8.46 -1.95 -0.51
CA GLY A 110 8.17 -3.35 -0.78
C GLY A 110 8.06 -4.17 0.49
N SER A 111 7.48 -5.35 0.34
CA SER A 111 7.32 -6.32 1.43
C SER A 111 7.37 -7.73 0.86
N MET A 112 7.46 -8.72 1.74
CA MET A 112 7.38 -10.12 1.34
C MET A 112 6.57 -10.91 2.38
N ILE A 113 5.94 -11.99 1.94
CA ILE A 113 5.29 -12.94 2.83
C ILE A 113 6.24 -14.12 3.06
N HIS A 114 6.40 -14.52 4.32
CA HIS A 114 7.13 -15.72 4.72
C HIS A 114 6.35 -16.43 5.83
N ASN A 115 5.90 -17.66 5.58
CA ASN A 115 5.10 -18.46 6.54
C ASN A 115 3.95 -17.66 7.17
N ASP A 116 3.04 -17.15 6.34
CA ASP A 116 1.88 -16.35 6.75
C ASP A 116 2.21 -15.05 7.51
N THR A 117 3.48 -14.66 7.53
CA THR A 117 3.94 -13.39 8.10
C THR A 117 4.33 -12.44 6.98
N LEU A 118 3.70 -11.27 6.94
CA LEU A 118 4.14 -10.14 6.12
C LEU A 118 5.34 -9.51 6.81
N VAL A 119 6.50 -9.59 6.17
CA VAL A 119 7.72 -8.89 6.55
C VAL A 119 7.73 -7.55 5.83
N LEU A 120 7.63 -6.46 6.59
CA LEU A 120 7.54 -5.09 6.07
C LEU A 120 8.76 -4.27 6.51
N PRO A 121 9.79 -4.15 5.65
CA PRO A 121 10.81 -3.12 5.80
C PRO A 121 10.19 -1.75 5.54
N TYR A 122 10.45 -0.79 6.43
CA TYR A 122 9.99 0.59 6.28
C TYR A 122 11.06 1.60 6.70
N GLY A 123 11.15 2.70 5.96
CA GLY A 123 11.94 3.86 6.31
C GLY A 123 11.23 4.67 7.41
N CYS A 124 12.01 5.17 8.36
CA CYS A 124 11.55 6.04 9.45
C CYS A 124 12.22 7.41 9.29
N SER A 125 11.39 8.45 9.16
CA SER A 125 11.83 9.84 9.08
C SER A 125 13.01 10.12 8.14
N ASP A 126 13.03 9.42 6.99
CA ASP A 126 14.09 9.47 5.97
C ASP A 126 15.51 9.31 6.53
N SER A 127 15.67 8.57 7.63
CA SER A 127 16.94 8.46 8.35
C SER A 127 17.35 7.04 8.71
N ALA A 128 16.38 6.14 8.94
CA ALA A 128 16.64 4.77 9.33
C ALA A 128 15.68 3.80 8.65
N VAL A 129 16.00 2.50 8.68
CA VAL A 129 15.11 1.42 8.24
C VAL A 129 14.80 0.52 9.42
N ARG A 130 13.52 0.17 9.58
CA ARG A 130 13.01 -0.77 10.57
C ARG A 130 12.16 -1.85 9.90
N PHE A 131 11.71 -2.82 10.69
CA PHE A 131 10.89 -3.93 10.23
C PHE A 131 9.64 -4.06 11.10
N ALA A 132 8.50 -4.18 10.44
CA ALA A 132 7.24 -4.60 11.04
C ALA A 132 6.87 -6.01 10.56
N PHE A 133 6.18 -6.75 11.40
CA PHE A 133 5.71 -8.10 11.12
C PHE A 133 4.20 -8.15 11.33
N VAL A 134 3.46 -8.62 10.33
CA VAL A 134 1.99 -8.66 10.37
C VAL A 134 1.52 -10.06 10.02
N ASP A 135 0.57 -10.59 10.79
CA ASP A 135 -0.11 -11.84 10.48
C ASP A 135 -1.00 -11.66 9.24
N VAL A 136 -0.69 -12.39 8.17
CA VAL A 136 -1.37 -12.26 6.87
C VAL A 136 -2.83 -12.68 6.96
N PRO A 137 -3.21 -13.82 7.59
CA PRO A 137 -4.61 -14.19 7.76
C PRO A 137 -5.45 -13.09 8.41
N THR A 138 -4.95 -12.50 9.51
CA THR A 138 -5.61 -11.40 10.23
C THR A 138 -5.73 -10.14 9.35
N LEU A 139 -4.67 -9.82 8.59
CA LEU A 139 -4.69 -8.68 7.66
C LEU A 139 -5.74 -8.88 6.56
N LEU A 140 -5.79 -10.06 5.95
CA LEU A 140 -6.74 -10.38 4.90
C LEU A 140 -8.18 -10.37 5.43
N GLU A 141 -8.42 -10.88 6.64
CA GLU A 141 -9.73 -10.80 7.29
C GLU A 141 -10.18 -9.32 7.45
N ARG A 142 -9.29 -8.45 7.96
CA ARG A 142 -9.57 -7.02 8.10
C ARG A 142 -9.87 -6.33 6.77
N LEU A 143 -9.15 -6.68 5.71
CA LEU A 143 -9.38 -6.14 4.36
C LEU A 143 -10.75 -6.56 3.81
N GLN A 144 -11.19 -7.78 4.12
CA GLN A 144 -12.45 -8.36 3.64
C GLN A 144 -13.67 -7.96 4.46
N GLN A 145 -13.51 -7.45 5.69
CA GLN A 145 -14.62 -6.93 6.50
C GLN A 145 -15.26 -5.66 5.89
N HIS A 146 -14.62 -5.04 4.91
CA HIS A 146 -15.04 -3.79 4.29
C HIS A 146 -15.11 -3.91 2.76
N ARG A 147 -15.93 -4.85 2.27
CA ARG A 147 -16.24 -4.98 0.85
C ARG A 147 -17.12 -3.80 0.40
N TRP A 148 -16.78 -3.26 -0.76
CA TRP A 148 -17.46 -2.16 -1.44
C TRP A 148 -18.79 -2.60 -2.05
#